data_AF-A0A0C5FSE8-F1
#
_entry.id   AF-A0A0C5FSE8-F1
#
_cell.length_a   1.000
_cell.length_b   1.000
_cell.length_c   1.000
_cell.angle_alpha   90.00
_cell.angle_beta   90.00
_cell.angle_gamma   90.00
#
_symmetry.space_group_name_H-M   'P 1'
#
loop_
_entity.id
_entity.type
_entity.pdbx_description
1 polymer ?
#
loop_
_entity_poly.entity_id
_entity_poly.type
_entity_poly.pdbx_seq_one_letter_code
_entity_poly.pdbx_strand_id
1 'polypeptide(L)'
;MTTALQGEKERAPEELASAVDTLISIVSAVETPETLAQDRQGVIESAENLASALAVISDPNTPRELKEELTAIVQQVTSTLEVVHGPRVPSESRSMLILVVKRTTSTLDLICDSKTPQKLRGMLIGIVKDTNYALERSPETRNGSTRSPNSNESRAPAQDAEIRMLLGSSSAIVSDRRTPTGEREKLADVTQQVSSLLRKATDPGTSQEERSEARKELDERTARMKDQQEESASAQERPEESLGKAAAVCTSAIFESTPESTLMRGMKRLVPAEWEDEGVKDFWKAQERSNDQLDVLAQLRNNEHSHAPFEVAPLITELAELVPHDKLFGSLGPSALSCEQTASYLDEEFGITVGTWLTKGGM
;
A
#
# COMPACT_ATOMS: atom_id res chain seq x y z
N MET A 1 -11.06 -17.36 2.79
CA MET A 1 -11.39 -16.18 3.61
C MET A 1 -12.90 -16.09 3.91
N THR A 2 -13.78 -16.30 2.93
CA THR A 2 -15.25 -16.21 3.07
C THR A 2 -15.83 -16.95 4.28
N THR A 3 -15.37 -18.16 4.58
CA THR A 3 -15.79 -18.93 5.77
C THR A 3 -15.46 -18.23 7.09
N ALA A 4 -14.31 -17.56 7.18
CA ALA A 4 -13.91 -16.83 8.39
C ALA A 4 -14.83 -15.60 8.60
N LEU A 5 -15.11 -14.84 7.54
CA LEU A 5 -16.04 -13.71 7.60
C LEU A 5 -17.47 -14.13 7.96
N GLN A 6 -17.92 -15.29 7.47
CA GLN A 6 -19.22 -15.83 7.84
C GLN A 6 -19.29 -16.16 9.34
N GLY A 7 -18.20 -16.68 9.91
CA GLY A 7 -18.08 -16.91 11.36
C GLY A 7 -18.10 -15.61 12.18
N GLU A 8 -17.46 -14.55 11.68
CA GLU A 8 -17.51 -13.22 12.31
C GLU A 8 -18.88 -12.55 12.18
N LYS A 9 -19.61 -12.79 11.07
CA LYS A 9 -20.98 -12.28 10.85
C LYS A 9 -21.94 -12.69 11.99
N GLU A 10 -21.81 -13.92 12.48
CA GLU A 10 -22.68 -14.44 13.56
C GLU A 10 -22.41 -13.78 14.93
N ARG A 11 -21.22 -13.17 15.10
CA ARG A 11 -20.77 -12.56 16.36
C ARG A 11 -20.77 -11.04 16.33
N ALA A 12 -20.70 -10.47 15.14
CA ALA A 12 -20.66 -9.03 14.94
C ALA A 12 -21.98 -8.37 15.39
N PRO A 13 -21.91 -7.13 15.92
CA PRO A 13 -23.10 -6.31 16.16
C PRO A 13 -23.99 -6.19 14.92
N GLU A 14 -25.31 -6.09 15.11
CA GLU A 14 -26.30 -6.01 14.02
C GLU A 14 -26.02 -4.85 13.04
N GLU A 15 -25.51 -3.73 13.53
CA GLU A 15 -25.08 -2.56 12.75
C GLU A 15 -23.93 -2.84 11.78
N LEU A 16 -23.19 -3.95 11.93
CA LEU A 16 -22.14 -4.39 11.01
C LEU A 16 -22.60 -5.47 10.03
N ALA A 17 -23.81 -6.03 10.17
CA ALA A 17 -24.27 -7.14 9.34
C ALA A 17 -24.18 -6.81 7.83
N SER A 18 -24.61 -5.62 7.43
CA SER A 18 -24.52 -5.18 6.03
C SER A 18 -23.07 -5.00 5.57
N ALA A 19 -22.18 -4.48 6.42
CA ALA A 19 -20.78 -4.31 6.05
C ALA A 19 -20.08 -5.67 5.89
N VAL A 20 -20.35 -6.62 6.79
CA VAL A 20 -19.79 -7.97 6.68
C VAL A 20 -20.32 -8.69 5.43
N ASP A 21 -21.61 -8.52 5.09
CA ASP A 21 -22.18 -9.07 3.86
C ASP A 21 -21.55 -8.48 2.59
N THR A 22 -21.35 -7.16 2.56
CA THR A 22 -20.64 -6.50 1.45
C THR A 22 -19.21 -7.03 1.35
N LEU A 23 -18.49 -7.17 2.47
CA LEU A 23 -17.11 -7.68 2.48
C LEU A 23 -17.05 -9.13 1.98
N ILE A 24 -17.98 -10.00 2.41
CA ILE A 24 -18.13 -11.37 1.90
C ILE A 24 -18.33 -11.38 0.38
N SER A 25 -19.20 -10.50 -0.13
CA SER A 25 -19.46 -10.39 -1.56
C SER A 25 -18.22 -9.94 -2.33
N ILE A 26 -17.46 -8.97 -1.82
CA ILE A 26 -16.23 -8.47 -2.45
C ILE A 26 -15.17 -9.58 -2.48
N VAL A 27 -14.95 -10.26 -1.36
CA VAL A 27 -14.00 -11.39 -1.28
C VAL A 27 -14.37 -12.50 -2.26
N SER A 28 -15.67 -12.84 -2.35
CA SER A 28 -16.14 -13.87 -3.29
C SER A 28 -15.96 -13.43 -4.75
N ALA A 29 -16.08 -12.13 -5.06
CA ALA A 29 -15.90 -11.63 -6.41
C ALA A 29 -14.44 -11.74 -6.90
N VAL A 30 -13.46 -11.52 -6.00
CA VAL A 30 -12.03 -11.59 -6.35
C VAL A 30 -11.46 -13.01 -6.42
N GLU A 31 -12.21 -14.02 -5.97
CA GLU A 31 -11.85 -15.45 -6.12
C GLU A 31 -11.95 -15.93 -7.58
N THR A 32 -12.51 -15.12 -8.48
CA THR A 32 -12.60 -15.42 -9.92
C THR A 32 -11.21 -15.43 -10.58
N PRO A 33 -10.87 -16.43 -11.43
CA PRO A 33 -9.58 -16.51 -12.11
C PRO A 33 -9.23 -15.30 -12.96
N GLU A 34 -10.23 -14.54 -13.42
CA GLU A 34 -10.08 -13.34 -14.24
C GLU A 34 -9.71 -12.08 -13.44
N THR A 35 -9.74 -12.16 -12.09
CA THR A 35 -9.29 -11.07 -11.23
C THR A 35 -7.77 -11.07 -11.14
N LEU A 36 -7.15 -9.91 -11.38
CA LEU A 36 -5.70 -9.72 -11.23
C LEU A 36 -5.22 -10.20 -9.86
N ALA A 37 -4.11 -10.93 -9.82
CA ALA A 37 -3.60 -11.53 -8.58
C ALA A 37 -3.35 -10.49 -7.47
N GLN A 38 -2.96 -9.27 -7.87
CA GLN A 38 -2.76 -8.14 -6.94
C GLN A 38 -4.05 -7.66 -6.29
N ASP A 39 -5.14 -7.59 -7.05
CA ASP A 39 -6.44 -7.10 -6.56
C ASP A 39 -6.99 -8.13 -5.57
N ARG A 40 -6.91 -9.41 -5.94
CA ARG A 40 -7.27 -10.54 -5.07
C ARG A 40 -6.48 -10.50 -3.76
N GLN A 41 -5.16 -10.44 -3.83
CA GLN A 41 -4.32 -10.44 -2.63
C GLN A 41 -4.60 -9.23 -1.74
N GLY A 42 -4.70 -8.03 -2.33
CA GLY A 42 -4.97 -6.81 -1.57
C GLY A 42 -6.34 -6.82 -0.87
N VAL A 43 -7.37 -7.33 -1.54
CA VAL A 43 -8.71 -7.51 -0.95
C VAL A 43 -8.69 -8.56 0.17
N ILE A 44 -8.02 -9.69 -0.04
CA ILE A 44 -7.92 -10.75 0.98
C ILE A 44 -7.19 -10.23 2.23
N GLU A 45 -6.02 -9.61 2.08
CA GLU A 45 -5.26 -9.05 3.21
C GLU A 45 -6.05 -7.96 3.94
N SER A 46 -6.75 -7.08 3.22
CA SER A 46 -7.66 -6.11 3.84
C SER A 46 -8.80 -6.79 4.62
N ALA A 47 -9.39 -7.85 4.07
CA ALA A 47 -10.46 -8.58 4.73
C ALA A 47 -9.96 -9.32 5.99
N GLU A 48 -8.72 -9.83 5.98
CA GLU A 48 -8.06 -10.42 7.15
C GLU A 48 -7.86 -9.38 8.26
N ASN A 49 -7.35 -8.19 7.92
CA ASN A 49 -7.21 -7.09 8.88
C ASN A 49 -8.57 -6.67 9.48
N LEU A 50 -9.63 -6.62 8.65
CA LEU A 50 -10.98 -6.32 9.11
C LEU A 50 -11.58 -7.43 9.98
N ALA A 51 -11.30 -8.69 9.67
CA ALA A 51 -11.73 -9.82 10.50
C ALA A 51 -11.11 -9.76 11.90
N SER A 52 -9.83 -9.40 12.02
CA SER A 52 -9.18 -9.16 13.31
C SER A 52 -9.87 -8.05 14.10
N ALA A 53 -10.28 -6.95 13.44
CA ALA A 53 -11.03 -5.88 14.09
C ALA A 53 -12.45 -6.32 14.51
N LEU A 54 -13.15 -7.10 13.68
CA LEU A 54 -14.47 -7.66 14.01
C LEU A 54 -14.44 -8.56 15.25
N ALA A 55 -13.38 -9.36 15.41
CA ALA A 55 -13.19 -10.19 16.60
C ALA A 55 -13.04 -9.32 17.86
N VAL A 56 -12.32 -8.20 17.78
CA VAL A 56 -12.13 -7.26 18.91
C VAL A 56 -13.41 -6.52 19.25
N ILE A 57 -14.21 -6.13 18.26
CA ILE A 57 -15.54 -5.52 18.47
C ILE A 57 -16.46 -6.49 19.23
N SER A 58 -16.40 -7.77 18.88
CA SER A 58 -17.23 -8.83 19.45
C SER A 58 -16.81 -9.25 20.87
N ASP A 59 -15.57 -8.95 21.31
CA ASP A 59 -15.11 -9.25 22.67
C ASP A 59 -15.87 -8.38 23.71
N PRO A 60 -16.56 -8.98 24.71
CA PRO A 60 -17.27 -8.24 25.75
C PRO A 60 -16.35 -7.35 26.61
N ASN A 61 -15.04 -7.62 26.66
CA ASN A 61 -14.08 -6.86 27.45
C ASN A 61 -13.51 -5.63 26.72
N THR A 62 -13.75 -5.50 25.42
CA THR A 62 -13.29 -4.33 24.66
C THR A 62 -14.03 -3.07 25.14
N PRO A 63 -13.31 -1.98 25.48
CA PRO A 63 -13.92 -0.72 25.89
C PRO A 63 -14.93 -0.20 24.86
N ARG A 64 -16.03 0.37 25.34
CA ARG A 64 -17.14 0.82 24.48
C ARG A 64 -16.68 1.82 23.43
N GLU A 65 -15.84 2.77 23.81
CA GLU A 65 -15.33 3.81 22.92
C GLU A 65 -14.52 3.18 21.77
N LEU A 66 -13.68 2.17 22.08
CA LEU A 66 -12.91 1.45 21.07
C LEU A 66 -13.81 0.62 20.14
N LYS A 67 -14.91 0.03 20.66
CA LYS A 67 -15.90 -0.65 19.81
C LYS A 67 -16.53 0.30 18.81
N GLU A 68 -17.00 1.46 19.28
CA GLU A 68 -17.62 2.48 18.43
C GLU A 68 -16.65 2.97 17.34
N GLU A 69 -15.38 3.20 17.69
CA GLU A 69 -14.34 3.60 16.74
C GLU A 69 -14.03 2.51 15.70
N LEU A 70 -13.88 1.25 16.13
CA LEU A 70 -13.61 0.12 15.23
C LEU A 70 -14.81 -0.20 14.34
N THR A 71 -16.05 -0.13 14.85
CA THR A 71 -17.28 -0.27 14.03
C THR A 71 -17.26 0.75 12.89
N ALA A 72 -17.00 2.02 13.19
CA ALA A 72 -16.96 3.07 12.19
C ALA A 72 -15.86 2.83 11.13
N ILE A 73 -14.68 2.34 11.55
CA ILE A 73 -13.61 1.96 10.63
C ILE A 73 -14.03 0.80 9.74
N VAL A 74 -14.60 -0.27 10.28
CA VAL A 74 -15.03 -1.45 9.50
C VAL A 74 -16.05 -1.05 8.44
N GLN A 75 -17.06 -0.25 8.81
CA GLN A 75 -18.05 0.26 7.85
C GLN A 75 -17.39 1.09 6.74
N GLN A 76 -16.49 2.01 7.12
CA GLN A 76 -15.86 2.91 6.16
C GLN A 76 -14.89 2.21 5.20
N VAL A 77 -14.06 1.30 5.71
CA VAL A 77 -13.12 0.54 4.87
C VAL A 77 -13.89 -0.39 3.94
N THR A 78 -14.95 -1.03 4.42
CA THR A 78 -15.82 -1.87 3.58
C THR A 78 -16.46 -1.05 2.45
N SER A 79 -17.03 0.13 2.78
CA SER A 79 -17.57 1.07 1.79
C SER A 79 -16.52 1.51 0.77
N THR A 80 -15.29 1.78 1.24
CA THR A 80 -14.17 2.12 0.35
C THR A 80 -13.83 0.98 -0.59
N LEU A 81 -13.72 -0.26 -0.10
CA LEU A 81 -13.47 -1.44 -0.92
C LEU A 81 -14.57 -1.67 -1.95
N GLU A 82 -15.84 -1.47 -1.59
CA GLU A 82 -16.97 -1.57 -2.52
C GLU A 82 -16.85 -0.57 -3.67
N VAL A 83 -16.54 0.69 -3.33
CA VAL A 83 -16.37 1.76 -4.32
C VAL A 83 -15.16 1.51 -5.22
N VAL A 84 -14.03 1.11 -4.65
CA VAL A 84 -12.78 0.86 -5.37
C VAL A 84 -12.89 -0.38 -6.27
N HIS A 85 -13.55 -1.44 -5.78
CA HIS A 85 -13.81 -2.65 -6.56
C HIS A 85 -14.96 -2.47 -7.57
N GLY A 86 -15.55 -1.27 -7.66
CA GLY A 86 -16.60 -0.98 -8.62
C GLY A 86 -16.16 -1.23 -10.07
N PRO A 87 -17.04 -1.77 -10.94
CA PRO A 87 -16.68 -2.15 -12.32
C PRO A 87 -16.29 -0.97 -13.23
N ARG A 88 -16.40 0.27 -12.73
CA ARG A 88 -16.12 1.50 -13.46
C ARG A 88 -14.75 2.10 -13.11
N VAL A 89 -14.05 1.54 -12.13
CA VAL A 89 -12.68 1.95 -11.79
C VAL A 89 -11.71 1.26 -12.75
N PRO A 90 -10.86 2.00 -13.49
CA PRO A 90 -9.84 1.40 -14.36
C PRO A 90 -8.92 0.46 -13.58
N SER A 91 -8.45 -0.62 -14.20
CA SER A 91 -7.65 -1.67 -13.52
C SER A 91 -6.45 -1.11 -12.77
N GLU A 92 -5.61 -0.28 -13.40
CA GLU A 92 -4.41 0.27 -12.76
C GLU A 92 -4.76 1.17 -11.55
N SER A 93 -5.79 2.01 -11.66
CA SER A 93 -6.27 2.83 -10.56
C SER A 93 -6.85 1.98 -9.44
N ARG A 94 -7.63 0.95 -9.78
CA ARG A 94 -8.22 0.01 -8.82
C ARG A 94 -7.12 -0.69 -8.02
N SER A 95 -6.10 -1.24 -8.67
CA SER A 95 -5.00 -1.94 -7.99
C SER A 95 -4.22 -1.03 -7.07
N MET A 96 -3.94 0.21 -7.49
CA MET A 96 -3.28 1.20 -6.63
C MET A 96 -4.14 1.56 -5.42
N LEU A 97 -5.45 1.81 -5.61
CA LEU A 97 -6.36 2.14 -4.53
C LEU A 97 -6.52 0.97 -3.55
N ILE A 98 -6.64 -0.27 -4.05
CA ILE A 98 -6.67 -1.50 -3.22
C ILE A 98 -5.38 -1.61 -2.41
N LEU A 99 -4.22 -1.35 -3.00
CA LEU A 99 -2.94 -1.38 -2.28
C LEU A 99 -2.90 -0.34 -1.15
N VAL A 100 -3.44 0.86 -1.36
CA VAL A 100 -3.54 1.87 -0.30
C VAL A 100 -4.49 1.41 0.80
N VAL A 101 -5.64 0.82 0.46
CA VAL A 101 -6.56 0.24 1.46
C VAL A 101 -5.86 -0.86 2.27
N LYS A 102 -5.21 -1.81 1.59
CA LYS A 102 -4.39 -2.86 2.21
C LYS A 102 -3.41 -2.28 3.24
N ARG A 103 -2.58 -1.34 2.82
CA ARG A 103 -1.54 -0.74 3.68
C ARG A 103 -2.10 0.12 4.81
N THR A 104 -3.26 0.76 4.63
CA THR A 104 -3.90 1.50 5.72
C THR A 104 -4.56 0.57 6.73
N THR A 105 -5.19 -0.51 6.27
CA THR A 105 -5.81 -1.53 7.14
C THR A 105 -4.80 -2.33 7.96
N SER A 106 -3.53 -2.42 7.55
CA SER A 106 -2.50 -3.10 8.36
C SER A 106 -2.25 -2.44 9.72
N THR A 107 -2.68 -1.18 9.91
CA THR A 107 -2.61 -0.49 11.20
C THR A 107 -3.66 -0.96 12.21
N LEU A 108 -4.68 -1.72 11.77
CA LEU A 108 -5.74 -2.24 12.64
C LEU A 108 -5.20 -3.11 13.76
N ASP A 109 -4.14 -3.87 13.52
CA ASP A 109 -3.44 -4.65 14.55
C ASP A 109 -2.97 -3.77 15.71
N LEU A 110 -2.37 -2.61 15.42
CA LEU A 110 -1.93 -1.67 16.44
C LEU A 110 -3.11 -0.95 17.10
N ILE A 111 -4.17 -0.64 16.35
CA ILE A 111 -5.36 0.00 16.92
C ILE A 111 -6.02 -0.94 17.94
N CYS A 112 -6.13 -2.22 17.58
CA CYS A 112 -6.73 -3.27 18.39
C CYS A 112 -5.87 -3.69 19.60
N ASP A 113 -4.54 -3.53 19.53
CA ASP A 113 -3.67 -3.89 20.65
C ASP A 113 -3.90 -2.97 21.86
N SER A 114 -4.24 -3.56 23.00
CA SER A 114 -4.44 -2.87 24.27
C SER A 114 -3.18 -2.16 24.78
N LYS A 115 -1.99 -2.61 24.35
CA LYS A 115 -0.69 -2.01 24.71
C LYS A 115 -0.35 -0.75 23.90
N THR A 116 -1.06 -0.48 22.82
CA THR A 116 -0.80 0.72 22.01
C THR A 116 -1.13 1.98 22.82
N PRO A 117 -0.20 2.95 22.92
CA PRO A 117 -0.47 4.22 23.59
C PRO A 117 -1.69 4.92 23.02
N GLN A 118 -2.53 5.51 23.89
CA GLN A 118 -3.80 6.12 23.46
C GLN A 118 -3.61 7.22 22.41
N LYS A 119 -2.54 8.02 22.54
CA LYS A 119 -2.18 9.04 21.55
C LYS A 119 -1.95 8.39 20.17
N LEU A 120 -1.08 7.39 20.10
CA LEU A 120 -0.78 6.68 18.84
C LEU A 120 -2.04 6.03 18.27
N ARG A 121 -2.84 5.34 19.09
CA ARG A 121 -4.12 4.75 18.66
C ARG A 121 -5.04 5.79 18.01
N GLY A 122 -5.22 6.96 18.64
CA GLY A 122 -6.03 8.04 18.10
C GLY A 122 -5.51 8.58 16.76
N MET A 123 -4.19 8.70 16.59
CA MET A 123 -3.57 9.09 15.32
C MET A 123 -3.86 8.07 14.22
N LEU A 124 -3.66 6.77 14.51
CA LEU A 124 -3.92 5.67 13.58
C LEU A 124 -5.38 5.62 13.13
N ILE A 125 -6.32 5.76 14.06
CA ILE A 125 -7.76 5.83 13.77
C ILE A 125 -8.05 7.01 12.83
N GLY A 126 -7.47 8.18 13.09
CA GLY A 126 -7.57 9.35 12.22
C GLY A 126 -7.05 9.09 10.81
N ILE A 127 -5.86 8.48 10.69
CA ILE A 127 -5.23 8.16 9.40
C ILE A 127 -6.11 7.22 8.59
N VAL A 128 -6.59 6.11 9.19
CA VAL A 128 -7.43 5.13 8.49
C VAL A 128 -8.71 5.80 7.99
N LYS A 129 -9.40 6.57 8.84
CA LYS A 129 -10.65 7.23 8.47
C LYS A 129 -10.43 8.31 7.41
N ASP A 130 -9.43 9.17 7.57
CA ASP A 130 -9.21 10.28 6.64
C ASP A 130 -8.73 9.79 5.28
N THR A 131 -7.85 8.79 5.25
CA THR A 131 -7.36 8.21 3.99
C THR A 131 -8.49 7.54 3.23
N ASN A 132 -9.24 6.63 3.87
CA ASN A 132 -10.35 5.93 3.22
C ASN A 132 -11.46 6.89 2.74
N TYR A 133 -11.75 7.96 3.51
CA TYR A 133 -12.68 9.02 3.07
C TYR A 133 -12.23 9.69 1.76
N ALA A 134 -10.93 9.98 1.64
CA ALA A 134 -10.35 10.58 0.45
C ALA A 134 -10.31 9.61 -0.73
N LEU A 135 -10.12 8.30 -0.49
CA LEU A 135 -10.16 7.26 -1.54
C LEU A 135 -11.55 7.14 -2.17
N GLU A 136 -12.61 7.07 -1.35
CA GLU A 136 -14.00 7.01 -1.84
C GLU A 136 -14.34 8.18 -2.77
N ARG A 137 -13.75 9.35 -2.53
CA ARG A 137 -14.01 10.61 -3.24
C ARG A 137 -12.99 10.92 -4.31
N SER A 138 -12.09 9.98 -4.60
CA SER A 138 -11.08 10.14 -5.63
C SER A 138 -11.72 10.39 -7.02
N PRO A 139 -11.08 11.16 -7.90
CA PRO A 139 -11.56 11.32 -9.27
C PRO A 139 -11.75 9.98 -9.99
N GLU A 140 -10.91 9.00 -9.69
CA GLU A 140 -10.91 7.65 -10.26
C GLU A 140 -12.16 6.84 -9.89
N THR A 141 -12.75 7.10 -8.72
CA THR A 141 -13.97 6.43 -8.24
C THR A 141 -15.26 7.19 -8.61
N ARG A 142 -15.16 8.43 -9.08
CA ARG A 142 -16.32 9.26 -9.48
C ARG A 142 -16.65 9.10 -10.97
N ASN A 143 -17.80 8.50 -11.24
CA ASN A 143 -18.39 8.34 -12.58
C ASN A 143 -18.39 9.63 -13.43
N GLY A 144 -17.77 9.60 -14.60
CA GLY A 144 -18.28 10.18 -15.86
C GLY A 144 -18.67 11.67 -15.91
N SER A 145 -18.26 12.51 -14.97
CA SER A 145 -18.55 13.94 -15.09
C SER A 145 -17.58 14.53 -16.11
N THR A 146 -18.12 14.90 -17.27
CA THR A 146 -17.48 15.77 -18.27
C THR A 146 -16.61 16.79 -17.57
N ARG A 147 -15.30 16.67 -17.78
CA ARG A 147 -14.30 17.68 -17.45
C ARG A 147 -14.84 19.01 -17.96
N SER A 148 -15.31 19.87 -17.06
CA SER A 148 -15.54 21.25 -17.41
C SER A 148 -14.14 21.85 -17.59
N PRO A 149 -13.73 22.32 -18.78
CA PRO A 149 -12.35 22.74 -19.05
C PRO A 149 -11.90 23.98 -18.26
N ASN A 150 -12.76 24.53 -17.41
CA ASN A 150 -12.64 25.87 -16.87
C ASN A 150 -12.44 25.95 -15.35
N SER A 151 -12.17 24.86 -14.65
CA SER A 151 -11.67 24.96 -13.28
C SER A 151 -10.14 25.10 -13.33
N ASN A 152 -9.65 26.29 -12.99
CA ASN A 152 -8.26 26.63 -12.66
C ASN A 152 -7.76 25.84 -11.42
N GLU A 153 -8.03 24.53 -11.35
CA GLU A 153 -7.51 23.66 -10.30
C GLU A 153 -6.06 23.33 -10.62
N SER A 154 -5.16 24.12 -10.03
CA SER A 154 -3.71 24.05 -10.23
C SER A 154 -3.03 22.77 -9.73
N ARG A 155 -3.77 21.71 -9.37
CA ARG A 155 -3.20 20.43 -8.90
C ARG A 155 -3.69 19.27 -9.77
N ALA A 156 -2.76 18.56 -10.39
CA ALA A 156 -3.07 17.48 -11.31
C ALA A 156 -3.49 16.21 -10.56
N PRO A 157 -4.46 15.40 -11.07
CA PRO A 157 -4.89 14.13 -10.48
C PRO A 157 -3.75 13.16 -10.11
N ALA A 158 -2.62 13.23 -10.82
CA ALA A 158 -1.44 12.42 -10.55
C ALA A 158 -0.78 12.72 -9.18
N GLN A 159 -0.83 13.97 -8.70
CA GLN A 159 -0.26 14.31 -7.39
C GLN A 159 -1.11 13.76 -6.24
N ASP A 160 -2.44 13.79 -6.36
CA ASP A 160 -3.31 13.22 -5.33
C ASP A 160 -3.15 11.69 -5.22
N ALA A 161 -2.93 11.01 -6.36
CA ALA A 161 -2.60 9.59 -6.39
C ALA A 161 -1.27 9.29 -5.68
N GLU A 162 -0.24 10.12 -5.90
CA GLU A 162 1.04 10.00 -5.19
C GLU A 162 0.87 10.20 -3.67
N ILE A 163 0.12 11.20 -3.23
CA ILE A 163 -0.13 11.44 -1.79
C ILE A 163 -0.84 10.24 -1.14
N ARG A 164 -1.83 9.64 -1.81
CA ARG A 164 -2.51 8.42 -1.29
C ARG A 164 -1.53 7.26 -1.14
N MET A 165 -0.65 7.07 -2.13
CA MET A 165 0.37 6.04 -2.06
C MET A 165 1.33 6.27 -0.90
N LEU A 166 1.74 7.52 -0.67
CA LEU A 166 2.55 7.91 0.48
C LEU A 166 1.84 7.62 1.81
N LEU A 167 0.55 7.96 1.94
CA LEU A 167 -0.24 7.66 3.15
C LEU A 167 -0.32 6.14 3.41
N GLY A 168 -0.48 5.34 2.36
CA GLY A 168 -0.39 3.89 2.43
C GLY A 168 0.98 3.44 2.92
N SER A 169 2.07 3.90 2.29
CA SER A 169 3.44 3.53 2.67
C SER A 169 3.77 3.90 4.12
N SER A 170 3.36 5.09 4.58
CA SER A 170 3.50 5.49 5.98
C SER A 170 2.77 4.53 6.92
N SER A 171 1.53 4.16 6.58
CA SER A 171 0.73 3.24 7.38
C SER A 171 1.40 1.86 7.48
N ALA A 172 1.98 1.37 6.37
CA ALA A 172 2.74 0.13 6.36
C ALA A 172 3.99 0.21 7.25
N ILE A 173 4.76 1.30 7.19
CA ILE A 173 5.94 1.53 8.06
C ILE A 173 5.54 1.60 9.53
N VAL A 174 4.46 2.32 9.86
CA VAL A 174 3.98 2.41 11.24
C VAL A 174 3.49 1.04 11.75
N SER A 175 2.81 0.25 10.92
CA SER A 175 2.33 -1.09 11.29
C SER A 175 3.46 -2.11 11.47
N ASP A 176 4.63 -1.88 10.87
CA ASP A 176 5.75 -2.81 10.98
C ASP A 176 6.28 -2.88 12.41
N ARG A 177 6.26 -4.09 12.99
CA ARG A 177 6.68 -4.34 14.36
C ARG A 177 8.17 -4.07 14.60
N ARG A 178 8.98 -3.98 13.55
CA ARG A 178 10.41 -3.64 13.61
C ARG A 178 10.65 -2.14 13.68
N THR A 179 9.68 -1.32 13.28
CA THR A 179 9.78 0.14 13.42
C THR A 179 9.76 0.50 14.91
N PRO A 180 10.76 1.22 15.45
CA PRO A 180 10.78 1.60 16.86
C PRO A 180 9.55 2.42 17.25
N THR A 181 9.06 2.28 18.49
CA THR A 181 7.83 2.98 18.94
C THR A 181 7.90 4.50 18.79
N GLY A 182 9.05 5.11 19.11
CA GLY A 182 9.25 6.56 18.94
C GLY A 182 9.13 7.00 17.47
N GLU A 183 9.63 6.18 16.55
CA GLU A 183 9.54 6.42 15.11
C GLU A 183 8.12 6.21 14.58
N ARG A 184 7.39 5.20 15.08
CA ARG A 184 5.97 5.02 14.78
C ARG A 184 5.14 6.25 15.17
N GLU A 185 5.41 6.85 16.33
CA GLU A 185 4.69 8.04 16.78
C GLU A 185 4.99 9.27 15.92
N LYS A 186 6.27 9.54 15.61
CA LYS A 186 6.65 10.65 14.73
C LYS A 186 6.02 10.52 13.35
N LEU A 187 6.12 9.33 12.73
CA LEU A 187 5.57 9.09 11.41
C LEU A 187 4.04 9.15 11.41
N ALA A 188 3.38 8.60 12.44
CA ALA A 188 1.92 8.71 12.56
C ALA A 188 1.45 10.17 12.72
N ASP A 189 2.17 11.00 13.46
CA ASP A 189 1.82 12.42 13.64
C ASP A 189 1.83 13.19 12.31
N VAL A 190 2.92 13.08 11.54
CA VAL A 190 3.01 13.75 10.23
C VAL A 190 2.02 13.14 9.24
N THR A 191 1.83 11.81 9.26
CA THR A 191 0.86 11.13 8.39
C THR A 191 -0.58 11.57 8.67
N GLN A 192 -0.95 11.75 9.94
CA GLN A 192 -2.27 12.24 10.32
C GLN A 192 -2.52 13.68 9.83
N GLN A 193 -1.50 14.53 9.89
CA GLN A 193 -1.59 15.89 9.35
C GLN A 193 -1.84 15.87 7.84
N VAL A 194 -1.09 15.05 7.10
CA VAL A 194 -1.28 14.90 5.64
C VAL A 194 -2.64 14.31 5.32
N SER A 195 -3.09 13.25 6.00
CA SER A 195 -4.39 12.62 5.76
C SER A 195 -5.54 13.59 6.02
N SER A 196 -5.46 14.36 7.10
CA SER A 196 -6.48 15.37 7.45
C SER A 196 -6.56 16.50 6.41
N LEU A 197 -5.41 16.98 5.92
CA LEU A 197 -5.37 17.98 4.85
C LEU A 197 -5.90 17.40 3.53
N LEU A 198 -5.58 16.16 3.19
CA LEU A 198 -6.10 15.48 2.00
C LEU A 198 -7.62 15.32 2.09
N ARG A 199 -8.14 14.94 3.26
CA ARG A 199 -9.58 14.89 3.51
C ARG A 199 -10.23 16.24 3.28
N LYS A 200 -9.71 17.31 3.90
CA LYS A 200 -10.22 18.68 3.70
C LYS A 200 -10.20 19.08 2.22
N ALA A 201 -9.10 18.82 1.52
CA ALA A 201 -8.92 19.18 0.11
C ALA A 201 -9.89 18.45 -0.84
N THR A 202 -10.36 17.26 -0.45
CA THR A 202 -11.25 16.39 -1.26
C THR A 202 -12.72 16.45 -0.82
N ASP A 203 -13.00 17.04 0.34
CA ASP A 203 -14.35 17.13 0.90
C ASP A 203 -15.18 18.23 0.18
N PRO A 204 -16.26 17.86 -0.55
CA PRO A 204 -17.12 18.85 -1.20
C PRO A 204 -17.86 19.76 -0.20
N GLY A 205 -17.96 19.36 1.08
CA GLY A 205 -18.52 20.19 2.14
C GLY A 205 -17.60 21.31 2.62
N THR A 206 -16.29 21.23 2.33
CA THR A 206 -15.31 22.26 2.67
C THR A 206 -15.31 23.40 1.67
N SER A 207 -15.21 24.64 2.16
CA SER A 207 -15.23 25.83 1.31
C SER A 207 -14.09 25.80 0.29
N GLN A 208 -14.26 26.47 -0.87
CA GLN A 208 -13.22 26.49 -1.90
C GLN A 208 -11.92 27.12 -1.40
N GLU A 209 -12.01 28.12 -0.51
CA GLU A 209 -10.87 28.79 0.11
C GLU A 209 -10.09 27.83 1.02
N GLU A 210 -10.78 27.13 1.92
CA GLU A 210 -10.16 26.13 2.80
C GLU A 210 -9.57 24.96 2.02
N ARG A 211 -10.24 24.51 0.94
CA ARG A 211 -9.70 23.47 0.05
C ARG A 211 -8.42 23.91 -0.64
N SER A 212 -8.38 25.15 -1.12
CA SER A 212 -7.19 25.73 -1.74
C SER A 212 -6.04 25.82 -0.75
N GLU A 213 -6.31 26.26 0.48
CA GLU A 213 -5.28 26.37 1.52
C GLU A 213 -4.76 25.01 1.96
N ALA A 214 -5.65 24.02 2.15
CA ALA A 214 -5.25 22.65 2.44
C ALA A 214 -4.36 22.08 1.33
N ARG A 215 -4.66 22.37 0.05
CA ARG A 215 -3.84 21.94 -1.08
C ARG A 215 -2.44 22.56 -1.06
N LYS A 216 -2.30 23.83 -0.67
CA LYS A 216 -0.98 24.48 -0.53
C LYS A 216 -0.17 23.87 0.62
N GLU A 217 -0.79 23.64 1.77
CA GLU A 217 -0.09 23.07 2.94
C GLU A 217 0.34 21.61 2.70
N LEU A 218 -0.43 20.87 1.88
CA LEU A 218 -0.13 19.47 1.55
C LEU A 218 1.27 19.28 0.95
N ASP A 219 1.78 20.19 0.11
CA ASP A 219 3.11 20.00 -0.51
C ASP A 219 4.21 19.95 0.56
N GLU A 220 4.22 20.92 1.48
CA GLU A 220 5.21 21.02 2.55
C GLU A 220 5.12 19.86 3.53
N ARG A 221 3.88 19.47 3.91
CA ARG A 221 3.65 18.34 4.83
C ARG A 221 3.99 17.00 4.18
N THR A 222 3.74 16.85 2.88
CA THR A 222 4.08 15.63 2.14
C THR A 222 5.59 15.47 2.01
N ALA A 223 6.34 16.55 1.77
CA ALA A 223 7.80 16.51 1.78
C ALA A 223 8.35 16.05 3.14
N ARG A 224 7.86 16.65 4.24
CA ARG A 224 8.22 16.21 5.59
C ARG A 224 7.85 14.76 5.86
N MET A 225 6.71 14.30 5.35
CA MET A 225 6.30 12.90 5.49
C MET A 225 7.25 11.95 4.75
N LYS A 226 7.74 12.31 3.55
CA LYS A 226 8.73 11.51 2.81
C LYS A 226 10.03 11.37 3.60
N ASP A 227 10.54 12.47 4.13
CA ASP A 227 11.76 12.45 4.97
C ASP A 227 11.55 11.56 6.21
N GLN A 228 10.39 11.68 6.86
CA GLN A 228 10.08 10.88 8.05
C GLN A 228 9.86 9.39 7.72
N GLN A 229 9.32 9.05 6.54
CA GLN A 229 9.17 7.67 6.08
C GLN A 229 10.54 6.99 5.98
N GLU A 230 11.51 7.67 5.38
CA GLU A 230 12.88 7.19 5.28
C GLU A 230 13.52 7.05 6.68
N GLU A 231 13.49 8.09 7.51
CA GLU A 231 14.07 8.04 8.86
C GLU A 231 13.49 6.87 9.69
N SER A 232 12.17 6.74 9.71
CA SER A 232 11.49 5.75 10.52
C SER A 232 11.64 4.32 9.98
N ALA A 233 11.71 4.14 8.65
CA ALA A 233 12.02 2.85 8.06
C ALA A 233 13.49 2.47 8.32
N SER A 234 14.44 3.37 8.10
CA SER A 234 15.86 3.11 8.29
C SER A 234 16.27 2.90 9.75
N ALA A 235 15.42 3.29 10.70
CA ALA A 235 15.58 2.96 12.12
C ALA A 235 15.20 1.50 12.47
N GLN A 236 14.66 0.72 11.53
CA GLN A 236 14.35 -0.70 11.75
C GLN A 236 15.62 -1.54 11.85
N GLU A 237 15.75 -2.30 12.94
CA GLU A 237 16.74 -3.37 13.02
C GLU A 237 16.25 -4.54 12.14
N ARG A 238 16.95 -4.81 11.02
CA ARG A 238 16.63 -5.95 10.15
C ARG A 238 17.82 -6.92 10.09
N PRO A 239 17.56 -8.23 10.09
CA PRO A 239 18.60 -9.21 9.85
C PRO A 239 19.16 -9.04 8.44
N GLU A 240 20.46 -9.29 8.28
CA GLU A 240 21.07 -9.41 6.96
C GLU A 240 20.45 -10.61 6.23
N GLU A 241 19.77 -10.34 5.12
CA GLU A 241 19.17 -11.34 4.26
C GLU A 241 20.12 -11.62 3.09
N SER A 242 20.12 -12.84 2.57
CA SER A 242 20.84 -13.15 1.32
C SER A 242 20.37 -12.26 0.17
N LEU A 243 21.26 -11.96 -0.78
CA LEU A 243 20.94 -11.20 -2.00
C LEU A 243 19.63 -11.64 -2.66
N GLY A 244 19.49 -12.94 -2.93
CA GLY A 244 18.31 -13.47 -3.62
C GLY A 244 17.01 -13.19 -2.87
N LYS A 245 17.00 -13.36 -1.54
CA LYS A 245 15.84 -13.07 -0.69
C LYS A 245 15.53 -11.57 -0.61
N ALA A 246 16.54 -10.71 -0.46
CA ALA A 246 16.35 -9.26 -0.45
C ALA A 246 15.82 -8.77 -1.81
N ALA A 247 16.38 -9.26 -2.91
CA ALA A 247 15.96 -8.96 -4.28
C ALA A 247 14.52 -9.41 -4.52
N ALA A 248 14.14 -10.61 -4.08
CA ALA A 248 12.76 -11.11 -4.23
C ALA A 248 11.73 -10.21 -3.52
N VAL A 249 12.04 -9.73 -2.31
CA VAL A 249 11.17 -8.80 -1.57
C VAL A 249 11.12 -7.45 -2.27
N CYS A 250 12.27 -6.90 -2.68
CA CYS A 250 12.34 -5.64 -3.39
C CYS A 250 11.52 -5.66 -4.69
N THR A 251 11.75 -6.65 -5.56
CA THR A 251 11.05 -6.76 -6.83
C THR A 251 9.55 -6.94 -6.65
N SER A 252 9.13 -7.78 -5.70
CA SER A 252 7.70 -7.96 -5.40
C SER A 252 7.03 -6.67 -4.97
N ALA A 253 7.72 -5.86 -4.15
CA ALA A 253 7.20 -4.58 -3.71
C ALA A 253 7.09 -3.59 -4.88
N ILE A 254 8.10 -3.52 -5.77
CA ILE A 254 8.08 -2.65 -6.95
C ILE A 254 6.95 -3.06 -7.91
N PHE A 255 6.75 -4.36 -8.11
CA PHE A 255 5.70 -4.86 -8.99
C PHE A 255 4.31 -4.57 -8.41
N GLU A 256 4.14 -4.70 -7.10
CA GLU A 256 2.90 -4.36 -6.43
C GLU A 256 2.60 -2.84 -6.54
N SER A 257 3.61 -1.98 -6.35
CA SER A 257 3.42 -0.52 -6.28
C SER A 257 3.37 0.20 -7.63
N THR A 258 3.94 -0.38 -8.69
CA THR A 258 4.14 0.32 -9.97
C THR A 258 3.00 0.00 -10.95
N PRO A 259 2.47 0.97 -11.71
CA PRO A 259 1.50 0.68 -12.77
C PRO A 259 2.02 -0.34 -13.77
N GLU A 260 1.17 -1.25 -14.23
CA GLU A 260 1.58 -2.34 -15.13
C GLU A 260 2.08 -1.82 -16.47
N SER A 261 1.43 -0.80 -17.04
CA SER A 261 1.91 -0.14 -18.26
C SER A 261 3.31 0.49 -18.11
N THR A 262 3.67 0.92 -16.91
CA THR A 262 5.01 1.43 -16.58
C THR A 262 6.02 0.28 -16.43
N LEU A 263 5.63 -0.81 -15.76
CA LEU A 263 6.46 -2.02 -15.65
C LEU A 263 6.78 -2.62 -17.02
N MET A 264 5.76 -2.85 -17.86
CA MET A 264 5.93 -3.38 -19.22
C MET A 264 6.87 -2.51 -20.07
N ARG A 265 6.78 -1.18 -19.92
CA ARG A 265 7.63 -0.25 -20.67
C ARG A 265 9.07 -0.24 -20.15
N GLY A 266 9.25 -0.18 -18.84
CA GLY A 266 10.57 -0.14 -18.21
C GLY A 266 11.31 -1.47 -18.39
N MET A 267 10.62 -2.58 -18.21
CA MET A 267 11.22 -3.90 -18.29
C MET A 267 11.28 -4.49 -19.71
N LYS A 268 10.94 -3.73 -20.76
CA LYS A 268 10.82 -4.22 -22.14
C LYS A 268 12.02 -5.06 -22.63
N ARG A 269 13.22 -4.83 -22.08
CA ARG A 269 14.45 -5.55 -22.42
C ARG A 269 14.62 -6.89 -21.69
N LEU A 270 13.91 -7.08 -20.58
CA LEU A 270 13.99 -8.23 -19.69
C LEU A 270 12.74 -9.10 -19.74
N VAL A 271 11.64 -8.56 -20.26
CA VAL A 271 10.33 -9.21 -20.33
C VAL A 271 10.32 -10.22 -21.49
N PRO A 272 10.16 -11.53 -21.23
CA PRO A 272 9.94 -12.53 -22.28
C PRO A 272 8.67 -12.21 -23.08
N ALA A 273 8.60 -12.68 -24.33
CA ALA A 273 7.43 -12.42 -25.20
C ALA A 273 6.12 -12.92 -24.59
N GLU A 274 6.19 -13.99 -23.79
CA GLU A 274 5.06 -14.62 -23.10
C GLU A 274 4.38 -13.69 -22.09
N TRP A 275 5.07 -12.65 -21.59
CA TRP A 275 4.53 -11.67 -20.63
C TRP A 275 3.66 -10.59 -21.27
N GLU A 276 3.71 -10.40 -22.59
CA GLU A 276 2.88 -9.41 -23.28
C GLU A 276 1.38 -9.73 -23.20
N ASP A 277 1.02 -11.02 -23.19
CA ASP A 277 -0.36 -11.47 -23.19
C ASP A 277 -0.98 -11.61 -21.79
N GLU A 278 -0.19 -11.97 -20.77
CA GLU A 278 -0.71 -12.21 -19.40
C GLU A 278 -0.31 -11.11 -18.38
N GLY A 279 0.64 -10.23 -18.71
CA GLY A 279 1.07 -9.14 -17.82
C GLY A 279 2.15 -9.53 -16.81
N VAL A 280 3.13 -8.64 -16.63
CA VAL A 280 4.32 -8.83 -15.76
C VAL A 280 3.93 -9.24 -14.33
N LYS A 281 2.87 -8.63 -13.78
CA LYS A 281 2.51 -8.81 -12.37
C LYS A 281 1.91 -10.19 -12.10
N ASP A 282 1.12 -10.70 -13.04
CA ASP A 282 0.48 -12.00 -12.91
C ASP A 282 1.51 -13.13 -13.06
N PHE A 283 2.50 -12.97 -13.96
CA PHE A 283 3.65 -13.88 -14.02
C PHE A 283 4.47 -13.89 -12.72
N TRP A 284 4.77 -12.71 -12.17
CA TRP A 284 5.60 -12.60 -10.96
C TRP A 284 4.96 -13.20 -9.70
N LYS A 285 3.63 -13.24 -9.65
CA LYS A 285 2.86 -13.80 -8.53
C LYS A 285 2.25 -15.16 -8.84
N ALA A 286 2.65 -15.82 -9.95
CA ALA A 286 2.09 -17.08 -10.42
C ALA A 286 2.48 -18.30 -9.57
N GLN A 287 2.17 -18.29 -8.27
CA GLN A 287 2.18 -19.51 -7.45
C GLN A 287 1.08 -20.50 -7.91
N GLU A 288 0.06 -20.01 -8.61
CA GLU A 288 -1.14 -20.77 -9.01
C GLU A 288 -0.94 -21.66 -10.25
N ARG A 289 0.07 -21.43 -11.11
CA ARG A 289 0.24 -22.19 -12.37
C ARG A 289 1.11 -23.45 -12.26
N SER A 290 1.63 -23.77 -11.08
CA SER A 290 2.53 -24.93 -10.85
C SER A 290 3.65 -25.05 -11.89
N ASN A 291 4.17 -23.90 -12.35
CA ASN A 291 5.28 -23.83 -13.29
C ASN A 291 6.44 -23.06 -12.65
N ASP A 292 7.30 -23.79 -11.96
CA ASP A 292 8.44 -23.25 -11.20
C ASP A 292 9.47 -22.54 -12.11
N GLN A 293 9.44 -22.77 -13.43
CA GLN A 293 10.27 -22.03 -14.40
C GLN A 293 9.76 -20.62 -14.69
N LEU A 294 8.49 -20.34 -14.41
CA LEU A 294 7.85 -19.02 -14.58
C LEU A 294 7.82 -18.21 -13.28
N ASP A 295 8.11 -18.84 -12.13
CA ASP A 295 8.23 -18.19 -10.83
C ASP A 295 9.65 -17.63 -10.65
N VAL A 296 9.90 -16.46 -11.25
CA VAL A 296 11.17 -15.73 -11.09
C VAL A 296 11.44 -15.42 -9.61
N LEU A 297 10.39 -15.32 -8.78
CA LEU A 297 10.51 -15.15 -7.34
C LEU A 297 10.97 -16.43 -6.63
N ALA A 298 10.60 -17.63 -7.10
CA ALA A 298 11.21 -18.90 -6.67
C ALA A 298 12.69 -18.98 -7.08
N GLN A 299 13.05 -18.49 -8.28
CA GLN A 299 14.45 -18.45 -8.72
C GLN A 299 15.28 -17.47 -7.87
N LEU A 300 14.76 -16.29 -7.55
CA LEU A 300 15.40 -15.35 -6.64
C LEU A 300 15.53 -15.90 -5.21
N ARG A 301 14.53 -16.65 -4.73
CA ARG A 301 14.56 -17.25 -3.38
C ARG A 301 15.50 -18.46 -3.28
N ASN A 302 15.69 -19.18 -4.37
CA ASN A 302 16.60 -20.33 -4.44
C ASN A 302 18.03 -19.85 -4.68
N ASN A 303 18.71 -19.52 -3.58
CA ASN A 303 20.12 -19.11 -3.49
C ASN A 303 21.14 -20.15 -4.04
N GLU A 304 20.68 -21.23 -4.68
CA GLU A 304 21.49 -22.38 -5.15
C GLU A 304 22.15 -22.15 -6.52
N HIS A 305 21.79 -21.10 -7.25
CA HIS A 305 22.39 -20.81 -8.55
C HIS A 305 23.57 -19.85 -8.39
N SER A 306 24.80 -20.35 -8.58
CA SER A 306 26.06 -19.61 -8.49
C SER A 306 26.23 -18.45 -9.49
N HIS A 307 25.18 -18.12 -10.26
CA HIS A 307 25.11 -17.04 -11.25
C HIS A 307 24.00 -16.02 -10.93
N ALA A 308 23.29 -16.18 -9.81
CA ALA A 308 22.24 -15.29 -9.33
C ALA A 308 22.57 -13.78 -9.43
N PRO A 309 23.75 -13.27 -9.06
CA PRO A 309 24.03 -11.83 -9.19
C PRO A 309 23.97 -11.30 -10.63
N PHE A 310 24.28 -12.12 -11.65
CA PHE A 310 24.23 -11.71 -13.06
C PHE A 310 22.82 -11.71 -13.65
N GLU A 311 21.88 -12.43 -13.04
CA GLU A 311 20.46 -12.42 -13.40
C GLU A 311 19.70 -11.37 -12.57
N VAL A 312 20.09 -11.19 -11.31
CA VAL A 312 19.55 -10.19 -10.38
C VAL A 312 19.96 -8.78 -10.79
N ALA A 313 21.23 -8.53 -11.12
CA ALA A 313 21.73 -7.18 -11.36
C ALA A 313 20.99 -6.47 -12.52
N PRO A 314 20.83 -7.06 -13.72
CA PRO A 314 20.09 -6.41 -14.80
C PRO A 314 18.65 -6.09 -14.41
N LEU A 315 17.97 -7.02 -13.73
CA LEU A 315 16.61 -6.83 -13.24
C LEU A 315 16.53 -5.68 -12.25
N ILE A 316 17.36 -5.69 -11.22
CA ILE A 316 17.35 -4.70 -10.15
C ILE A 316 17.75 -3.31 -10.67
N THR A 317 18.69 -3.23 -11.62
CA THR A 317 19.06 -1.96 -12.27
C THR A 317 17.89 -1.36 -13.06
N GLU A 318 17.20 -2.13 -13.90
CA GLU A 318 16.03 -1.64 -14.66
C GLU A 318 14.87 -1.26 -13.71
N LEU A 319 14.71 -1.97 -12.59
CA LEU A 319 13.70 -1.62 -11.57
C LEU A 319 14.05 -0.35 -10.79
N ALA A 320 15.33 -0.08 -10.55
CA ALA A 320 15.79 1.15 -9.90
C ALA A 320 15.53 2.40 -10.76
N GLU A 321 15.45 2.27 -12.08
CA GLU A 321 15.02 3.37 -12.95
C GLU A 321 13.53 3.69 -12.81
N LEU A 322 12.70 2.69 -12.49
CA LEU A 322 11.25 2.87 -12.29
C LEU A 322 10.92 3.53 -10.95
N VAL A 323 11.66 3.18 -9.90
CA VAL A 323 11.47 3.71 -8.55
C VAL A 323 12.79 4.31 -8.08
N PRO A 324 13.11 5.57 -8.43
CA PRO A 324 14.30 6.23 -7.93
C PRO A 324 14.23 6.42 -6.40
N HIS A 325 15.38 6.70 -5.78
CA HIS A 325 15.51 6.84 -4.33
C HIS A 325 14.48 7.79 -3.71
N ASP A 326 14.24 8.96 -4.29
CA ASP A 326 13.28 9.97 -3.78
C ASP A 326 11.83 9.45 -3.70
N LYS A 327 11.53 8.31 -4.32
CA LYS A 327 10.23 7.63 -4.30
C LYS A 327 10.26 6.29 -3.58
N LEU A 328 11.42 5.81 -3.14
CA LEU A 328 11.62 4.44 -2.69
C LEU A 328 10.75 4.11 -1.48
N PHE A 329 10.96 4.82 -0.37
CA PHE A 329 10.17 4.66 0.86
C PHE A 329 8.70 5.04 0.65
N GLY A 330 8.47 6.08 -0.14
CA GLY A 330 7.13 6.57 -0.45
C GLY A 330 6.28 5.61 -1.28
N SER A 331 6.90 4.75 -2.09
CA SER A 331 6.20 3.78 -2.94
C SER A 331 6.20 2.38 -2.34
N LEU A 332 7.28 1.98 -1.67
CA LEU A 332 7.51 0.60 -1.23
C LEU A 332 7.27 0.39 0.27
N GLY A 333 7.14 1.47 1.06
CA GLY A 333 7.03 1.37 2.51
C GLY A 333 8.22 0.63 3.13
N PRO A 334 8.02 -0.32 4.07
CA PRO A 334 9.11 -1.08 4.70
C PRO A 334 10.00 -1.87 3.74
N SER A 335 9.47 -2.23 2.55
CA SER A 335 10.18 -3.03 1.56
C SER A 335 11.29 -2.25 0.85
N ALA A 336 11.32 -0.92 0.97
CA ALA A 336 12.41 -0.07 0.50
C ALA A 336 13.78 -0.52 1.03
N LEU A 337 13.85 -0.92 2.31
CA LEU A 337 15.08 -1.43 2.93
C LEU A 337 15.61 -2.70 2.26
N SER A 338 14.72 -3.54 1.72
CA SER A 338 15.15 -4.72 0.97
C SER A 338 15.75 -4.35 -0.39
N CYS A 339 15.29 -3.25 -1.00
CA CYS A 339 15.90 -2.69 -2.20
C CYS A 339 17.28 -2.08 -1.91
N GLU A 340 17.41 -1.31 -0.83
CA GLU A 340 18.70 -0.77 -0.38
C GLU A 340 19.69 -1.89 -0.07
N GLN A 341 19.28 -2.91 0.70
CA GLN A 341 20.11 -4.07 1.01
C GLN A 341 20.56 -4.82 -0.25
N THR A 342 19.66 -4.98 -1.22
CA THR A 342 20.00 -5.59 -2.52
C THR A 342 21.05 -4.75 -3.25
N ALA A 343 20.88 -3.43 -3.27
CA ALA A 343 21.85 -2.53 -3.90
C ALA A 343 23.20 -2.53 -3.17
N SER A 344 23.22 -2.49 -1.84
CA SER A 344 24.45 -2.56 -1.04
C SER A 344 25.22 -3.84 -1.34
N TYR A 345 24.53 -4.99 -1.38
CA TYR A 345 25.18 -6.26 -1.70
C TYR A 345 25.79 -6.26 -3.12
N LEU A 346 25.07 -5.72 -4.11
CA LEU A 346 25.56 -5.63 -5.49
C LEU A 346 26.76 -4.67 -5.61
N ASP A 347 26.76 -3.56 -4.87
CA ASP A 347 27.84 -2.58 -4.87
C ASP A 347 29.08 -3.10 -4.12
N GLU A 348 28.91 -3.60 -2.90
CA GLU A 348 30.01 -4.02 -2.01
C GLU A 348 30.69 -5.32 -2.48
N GLU A 349 29.91 -6.32 -2.89
CA GLU A 349 30.45 -7.64 -3.25
C GLU A 349 30.78 -7.78 -4.74
N PHE A 350 30.14 -6.98 -5.61
CA PHE A 350 30.29 -7.10 -7.08
C PHE A 350 30.67 -5.81 -7.80
N GLY A 351 30.72 -4.66 -7.12
CA GLY A 351 31.04 -3.37 -7.74
C GLY A 351 29.97 -2.88 -8.72
N ILE A 352 28.72 -3.35 -8.57
CA ILE A 352 27.60 -3.00 -9.44
C ILE A 352 26.72 -1.96 -8.75
N THR A 353 26.82 -0.71 -9.20
CA THR A 353 25.97 0.37 -8.70
C THR A 353 24.55 0.28 -9.28
N VAL A 354 23.55 0.24 -8.39
CA VAL A 354 22.13 0.16 -8.74
C VAL A 354 21.48 1.53 -8.62
N GLY A 355 21.25 2.18 -9.79
CA GLY A 355 20.49 3.43 -9.88
C GLY A 355 20.94 4.48 -8.87
N THR A 356 19.98 5.08 -8.16
CA THR A 356 20.23 6.10 -7.13
C THR A 356 19.97 5.63 -5.71
N TRP A 357 19.67 4.34 -5.48
CA TRP A 357 19.19 3.85 -4.18
C TRP A 357 20.20 4.03 -3.03
N LEU A 358 21.50 3.90 -3.31
CA LEU A 358 22.54 4.13 -2.29
C LEU A 358 23.01 5.58 -2.20
N THR A 359 22.64 6.42 -3.17
CA THR A 359 23.00 7.84 -3.19
C THR A 359 21.82 8.66 -2.72
N LYS A 360 21.84 9.16 -1.49
CA LYS A 360 20.97 10.29 -1.11
C LYS A 360 21.26 11.42 -2.09
N GLY A 361 20.26 11.83 -2.86
CA GLY A 361 20.42 12.81 -3.94
C GLY A 361 21.24 14.00 -3.48
N GLY A 362 22.48 14.09 -3.96
CA GLY A 362 23.35 15.22 -3.77
C GLY A 362 23.27 16.13 -4.99
N MET A 363 22.58 17.26 -4.82
CA MET A 363 23.08 18.55 -5.30
C MET A 363 22.95 19.56 -4.17
#